data_AF-M7MJ58-F1
#
_entry.id   AF-M7MJ58-F1
#
_cell.length_a   1.000
_cell.length_b   1.000
_cell.length_c   1.000
_cell.angle_alpha   90.00
_cell.angle_beta   90.00
_cell.angle_gamma   90.00
#
_symmetry.space_group_name_H-M   'P 1'
#
loop_
_entity.id
_entity.type
_entity.pdbx_description
1 polymer ?
#
loop_
_entity_poly.entity_id
_entity_poly.type
_entity_poly.pdbx_seq_one_letter_code
_entity_poly.pdbx_strand_id
1 'polypeptide(L)'
;MKNAFLILIFFVFNILSVPSQDFEIHEIELTDTVLISTISEYIKETKTFDSLFNHVGYVKVDIRGLNNYNKEKEIFRIYYITDSSYPLEKNDQDKSYPDYYTYIDEKLVLIYNELNRELFQYTFSCKSKKKLRKLTEPFLGPKITPKDLPKNKKERDFIKDFREQYVRFRHTELIIIEGEKPMVIKNVH
;
A
#
# COMPACT_ATOMS: atom_id res chain seq x y z
N MET A 1 -35.44 -17.75 -47.16
CA MET A 1 -34.26 -18.32 -46.45
C MET A 1 -33.20 -17.24 -46.22
N LYS A 2 -33.44 -16.26 -45.34
CA LYS A 2 -32.45 -15.20 -45.01
C LYS A 2 -32.24 -14.98 -43.50
N ASN A 3 -32.97 -15.70 -42.64
CA ASN A 3 -32.95 -15.47 -41.19
C ASN A 3 -32.06 -16.48 -40.43
N ALA A 4 -31.52 -17.49 -41.09
CA ALA A 4 -30.68 -18.51 -40.44
C ALA A 4 -29.22 -18.05 -40.23
N PHE A 5 -28.76 -17.04 -40.97
CA PHE A 5 -27.35 -16.58 -40.92
C PHE A 5 -27.07 -15.64 -39.73
N LEU A 6 -28.11 -15.01 -39.17
CA LEU A 6 -27.98 -14.05 -38.07
C LEU A 6 -27.81 -14.71 -36.69
N ILE A 7 -28.28 -15.96 -36.53
CA ILE A 7 -28.19 -16.69 -35.26
C ILE A 7 -26.76 -17.23 -35.03
N LEU A 8 -26.01 -17.48 -36.10
CA LEU A 8 -24.65 -18.02 -35.98
C LEU A 8 -23.65 -16.96 -35.47
N ILE A 9 -23.87 -15.67 -35.76
CA ILE A 9 -22.95 -14.59 -35.36
C ILE A 9 -23.06 -14.32 -33.85
N PHE A 10 -24.23 -14.48 -33.23
CA PHE A 10 -24.39 -14.28 -31.79
C PHE A 10 -23.73 -15.38 -30.93
N PHE A 11 -23.52 -16.57 -31.48
CA PHE A 11 -22.89 -17.67 -30.73
C PHE A 11 -21.37 -17.59 -30.66
N VAL A 12 -20.72 -16.87 -31.58
CA VAL A 12 -19.24 -16.77 -31.60
C VAL A 12 -18.72 -15.72 -30.61
N PHE A 13 -19.51 -14.70 -30.25
CA PHE A 13 -19.04 -13.61 -29.36
C PHE A 13 -19.09 -13.94 -27.86
N ASN A 14 -19.73 -15.03 -27.43
CA ASN A 14 -19.84 -15.37 -26.01
C ASN A 14 -18.64 -16.17 -25.46
N ILE A 15 -17.67 -16.55 -26.29
CA ILE A 15 -16.57 -17.45 -25.87
C ILE A 15 -15.28 -16.67 -25.50
N LEU A 16 -15.27 -15.34 -25.60
CA LEU A 16 -14.07 -14.53 -25.33
C LEU A 16 -14.03 -13.86 -23.94
N SER A 17 -14.92 -14.24 -23.02
CA SER A 17 -14.82 -13.79 -21.63
C SER A 17 -13.86 -14.72 -20.87
N VAL A 18 -12.54 -14.57 -21.11
CA VAL A 18 -11.54 -15.16 -20.20
C VAL A 18 -11.74 -14.46 -18.85
N PRO A 19 -12.05 -15.18 -17.77
CA PRO A 19 -12.13 -14.54 -16.46
C PRO A 19 -10.76 -13.92 -16.18
N SER A 20 -10.74 -12.61 -15.94
CA SER A 20 -9.56 -11.93 -15.41
C SER A 20 -9.04 -12.76 -14.24
N GLN A 21 -7.82 -13.27 -14.33
CA GLN A 21 -7.24 -14.06 -13.27
C GLN A 21 -7.00 -13.11 -12.10
N ASP A 22 -7.81 -13.23 -11.06
CA ASP A 22 -7.66 -12.45 -9.85
C ASP A 22 -6.38 -12.88 -9.15
N PHE A 23 -5.42 -11.96 -8.99
CA PHE A 23 -4.15 -12.26 -8.33
C PHE A 23 -4.31 -12.17 -6.80
N GLU A 24 -3.61 -13.07 -6.12
CA GLU A 24 -3.50 -13.06 -4.66
C GLU A 24 -2.16 -12.42 -4.25
N ILE A 25 -2.20 -11.69 -3.13
CA ILE A 25 -1.01 -11.10 -2.51
C ILE A 25 -0.52 -12.12 -1.48
N HIS A 26 0.68 -12.66 -1.72
CA HIS A 26 1.22 -13.76 -0.94
C HIS A 26 2.33 -13.30 0.00
N GLU A 27 2.40 -14.01 1.13
CA GLU A 27 3.59 -14.00 1.97
C GLU A 27 4.71 -14.74 1.23
N ILE A 28 5.93 -14.22 1.31
CA ILE A 28 7.10 -14.89 0.79
C ILE A 28 8.17 -15.03 1.86
N GLU A 29 8.96 -16.09 1.76
CA GLU A 29 10.23 -16.19 2.46
C GLU A 29 11.29 -15.52 1.58
N LEU A 30 11.86 -14.41 2.06
CA LEU A 30 12.93 -13.74 1.35
C LEU A 30 14.23 -14.51 1.60
N THR A 31 14.90 -14.93 0.53
CA THR A 31 16.16 -15.71 0.60
C THR A 31 17.39 -14.91 0.20
N ASP A 32 17.20 -13.71 -0.37
CA ASP A 32 18.27 -12.80 -0.74
C ASP A 32 18.89 -12.19 0.52
N THR A 33 19.98 -12.80 0.99
CA THR A 33 20.66 -12.41 2.23
C THR A 33 21.15 -10.97 2.23
N VAL A 34 21.55 -10.43 1.07
CA VAL A 34 21.99 -9.04 0.94
C VAL A 34 20.79 -8.12 1.17
N LEU A 35 19.68 -8.35 0.45
CA LEU A 35 18.47 -7.55 0.62
C LEU A 35 17.92 -7.63 2.05
N ILE A 36 17.90 -8.82 2.65
CA ILE A 36 17.50 -9.00 4.05
C ILE A 36 18.37 -8.16 4.97
N SER A 37 19.70 -8.19 4.80
CA SER A 37 20.63 -7.42 5.63
C SER A 37 20.43 -5.92 5.46
N THR A 38 20.23 -5.44 4.23
CA THR A 38 19.97 -4.02 3.95
C THR A 38 18.65 -3.54 4.59
N ILE A 39 17.59 -4.35 4.51
CA ILE A 39 16.31 -4.02 5.14
C ILE A 39 16.44 -4.03 6.67
N SER A 40 17.15 -5.01 7.23
CA SER A 40 17.41 -5.09 8.68
C SER A 40 18.18 -3.86 9.18
N GLU A 41 19.22 -3.43 8.47
CA GLU A 41 19.98 -2.23 8.79
C GLU A 41 19.11 -0.98 8.71
N TYR A 42 18.33 -0.81 7.63
CA TYR A 42 17.36 0.28 7.50
C TYR A 42 16.37 0.34 8.67
N ILE A 43 15.83 -0.81 9.10
CA ILE A 43 14.90 -0.88 10.23
C ILE A 43 15.59 -0.43 11.52
N LYS A 44 16.82 -0.89 11.77
CA LYS A 44 17.59 -0.52 12.97
C LYS A 44 17.92 0.97 13.01
N GLU A 45 18.35 1.53 11.88
CA GLU A 45 18.62 2.97 11.76
C GLU A 45 17.33 3.78 11.96
N THR A 46 16.26 3.41 11.26
CA THR A 46 14.96 4.11 11.39
C THR A 46 14.43 4.06 12.82
N LYS A 47 14.50 2.91 13.51
CA LYS A 47 14.12 2.78 14.93
C LYS A 47 14.96 3.67 15.87
N THR A 48 16.21 3.95 15.48
CA THR A 48 17.12 4.81 16.26
C THR A 48 16.77 6.28 16.10
N PHE A 49 16.41 6.72 14.88
CA PHE A 49 16.05 8.12 14.60
C PHE A 49 14.59 8.45 14.91
N ASP A 50 13.69 7.50 14.69
CA ASP A 50 12.26 7.63 14.98
C ASP A 50 11.79 6.51 15.92
N SER A 51 11.71 6.85 17.20
CA SER A 51 11.22 5.91 18.21
C SER A 51 9.78 5.46 17.98
N LEU A 52 8.95 6.26 17.29
CA LEU A 52 7.57 5.88 16.95
C LEU A 52 7.55 4.69 15.98
N PHE A 53 8.57 4.61 15.11
CA PHE A 53 8.75 3.49 14.19
C PHE A 53 8.98 2.16 14.92
N ASN A 54 9.22 2.11 16.23
CA ASN A 54 9.22 0.84 16.95
C ASN A 54 7.83 0.17 16.97
N HIS A 55 6.78 0.98 17.01
CA HIS A 55 5.41 0.50 17.21
C HIS A 55 4.51 0.75 16.00
N VAL A 56 4.82 1.79 15.23
CA VAL A 56 4.08 2.19 14.03
C VAL A 56 4.99 2.04 12.82
N GLY A 57 4.39 1.92 11.64
CA GLY A 57 5.06 1.85 10.37
C GLY A 57 5.48 0.44 9.95
N TYR A 58 5.54 0.28 8.63
CA TYR A 58 6.03 -0.87 7.89
C TYR A 58 7.08 -0.39 6.88
N VAL A 59 7.82 -1.32 6.29
CA VAL A 59 8.83 -1.03 5.26
C VAL A 59 8.22 -1.26 3.88
N LYS A 60 8.48 -0.36 2.93
CA LYS A 60 8.26 -0.56 1.50
C LYS A 60 9.57 -0.86 0.81
N VAL A 61 9.56 -1.86 -0.06
CA VAL A 61 10.67 -2.19 -0.96
C VAL A 61 10.14 -2.10 -2.38
N ASP A 62 10.52 -1.05 -3.10
CA ASP A 62 10.12 -0.83 -4.49
C ASP A 62 11.25 -1.32 -5.42
N ILE A 63 11.05 -2.47 -6.08
CA ILE A 63 11.95 -3.02 -7.10
C ILE A 63 11.66 -2.31 -8.42
N ARG A 64 12.58 -1.45 -8.85
CA ARG A 64 12.38 -0.55 -10.00
C ARG A 64 13.00 -1.02 -11.29
N GLY A 65 13.92 -1.95 -11.25
CA GLY A 65 14.64 -2.30 -12.46
C GLY A 65 15.71 -3.33 -12.30
N LEU A 66 16.27 -3.70 -13.45
CA LEU A 66 17.49 -4.47 -13.55
C LEU A 66 18.68 -3.53 -13.73
N ASN A 67 19.80 -3.84 -13.09
CA ASN A 67 21.01 -3.06 -13.25
C ASN A 67 21.70 -3.42 -14.60
N ASN A 68 21.27 -2.76 -15.67
CA ASN A 68 21.80 -3.02 -17.02
C ASN A 68 23.20 -2.44 -17.26
N TYR A 69 23.74 -1.64 -16.33
CA TYR A 69 25.02 -0.94 -16.48
C TYR A 69 26.24 -1.76 -16.04
N ASN A 70 26.04 -2.81 -15.25
CA ASN A 70 27.14 -3.59 -14.66
C ASN A 70 26.92 -5.09 -14.87
N LYS A 71 26.89 -5.54 -16.13
CA LYS A 71 26.70 -6.96 -16.51
C LYS A 71 27.75 -7.90 -15.90
N GLU A 72 28.91 -7.37 -15.50
CA GLU A 72 30.01 -8.12 -14.89
C GLU A 72 29.89 -8.26 -13.37
N LYS A 73 29.03 -7.47 -12.70
CA LYS A 73 28.74 -7.63 -11.27
C LYS A 73 27.41 -8.37 -11.14
N GLU A 74 27.34 -9.36 -10.26
CA GLU A 74 26.13 -10.15 -9.93
C GLU A 74 25.02 -9.32 -9.23
N ILE A 75 24.97 -8.01 -9.44
CA ILE A 75 23.98 -7.10 -8.87
C ILE A 75 22.87 -6.95 -9.89
N PHE A 76 21.81 -7.74 -9.75
CA PHE A 76 20.77 -7.85 -10.78
C PHE A 76 19.63 -6.85 -10.65
N ARG A 77 19.36 -6.28 -9.46
CA ARG A 77 18.14 -5.51 -9.19
C ARG A 77 18.42 -4.18 -8.50
N ILE A 78 17.69 -3.14 -8.91
CA ILE A 78 17.67 -1.82 -8.26
C ILE A 78 16.41 -1.75 -7.41
N TYR A 79 16.57 -1.44 -6.13
CA TYR A 79 15.48 -1.29 -5.18
C TYR A 79 15.58 0.01 -4.40
N TYR A 80 14.43 0.51 -3.96
CA TYR A 80 14.31 1.61 -2.99
C TYR A 80 13.65 1.08 -1.73
N ILE A 81 14.23 1.38 -0.57
CA ILE A 81 13.69 1.01 0.73
C ILE A 81 13.26 2.29 1.44
N THR A 82 12.01 2.34 1.89
CA THR A 82 11.46 3.46 2.66
C THR A 82 10.56 2.93 3.76
N ASP A 83 10.39 3.68 4.84
CA ASP A 83 9.31 3.44 5.80
C ASP A 83 8.00 4.07 5.30
N SER A 84 6.89 3.57 5.82
CA SER A 84 5.57 4.15 5.61
C SER A 84 4.67 3.79 6.78
N SER A 85 3.74 4.68 7.09
CA SER A 85 2.65 4.46 8.03
C SER A 85 1.28 4.72 7.39
N TYR A 86 1.23 4.77 6.06
CA TYR A 86 0.02 5.12 5.32
C TYR A 86 -0.95 3.92 5.24
N PRO A 87 -2.25 4.11 5.56
CA PRO A 87 -3.25 3.05 5.45
C PRO A 87 -3.52 2.69 3.98
N LEU A 88 -3.71 1.40 3.71
CA LEU A 88 -4.28 0.96 2.44
C LEU A 88 -5.81 1.06 2.49
N GLU A 89 -6.41 1.69 1.49
CA GLU A 89 -7.84 2.00 1.47
C GLU A 89 -8.64 1.07 0.56
N LYS A 90 -9.95 0.95 0.84
CA LYS A 90 -10.83 0.03 0.08
C LYS A 90 -10.88 0.36 -1.40
N ASN A 91 -10.86 1.65 -1.75
CA ASN A 91 -10.99 2.16 -3.11
C ASN A 91 -9.64 2.41 -3.79
N ASP A 92 -8.54 2.01 -3.16
CA ASP A 92 -7.22 2.14 -3.75
C ASP A 92 -7.09 1.31 -5.03
N GLN A 93 -6.38 1.89 -5.99
CA GLN A 93 -6.00 1.22 -7.23
C GLN A 93 -5.04 0.05 -6.93
N ASP A 94 -4.99 -0.96 -7.80
CA ASP A 94 -4.11 -2.12 -7.64
C ASP A 94 -2.64 -1.75 -7.45
N LYS A 95 -2.19 -0.65 -8.08
CA LYS A 95 -0.82 -0.13 -7.91
C LYS A 95 -0.47 0.27 -6.47
N SER A 96 -1.45 0.56 -5.62
CA SER A 96 -1.18 0.88 -4.20
C SER A 96 -0.88 -0.37 -3.38
N TYR A 97 -1.28 -1.55 -3.86
CA TYR A 97 -1.05 -2.83 -3.19
C TYR A 97 0.30 -3.41 -3.61
N PRO A 98 1.08 -4.01 -2.70
CA PRO A 98 2.31 -4.73 -3.00
C PRO A 98 2.03 -6.04 -3.72
N ASP A 99 3.05 -6.51 -4.44
CA ASP A 99 3.07 -7.82 -5.09
C ASP A 99 3.20 -8.94 -4.05
N TYR A 100 4.06 -8.71 -3.05
CA TYR A 100 4.36 -9.67 -1.97
C TYR A 100 4.52 -8.97 -0.63
N TYR A 101 4.45 -9.75 0.45
CA TYR A 101 4.84 -9.28 1.78
C TYR A 101 5.68 -10.30 2.52
N THR A 102 6.44 -9.84 3.52
CA THR A 102 7.21 -10.70 4.43
C THR A 102 7.43 -9.98 5.77
N TYR A 103 8.16 -10.60 6.69
CA TYR A 103 8.54 -10.02 7.98
C TYR A 103 10.05 -10.06 8.17
N ILE A 104 10.62 -8.92 8.56
CA ILE A 104 12.05 -8.79 8.90
C ILE A 104 12.13 -7.95 10.17
N ASP A 105 12.86 -8.42 11.19
CA ASP A 105 13.04 -7.72 12.48
C ASP A 105 11.73 -7.20 13.10
N GLU A 106 10.71 -8.07 13.10
CA GLU A 106 9.34 -7.82 13.59
C GLU A 106 8.57 -6.74 12.82
N LYS A 107 9.13 -6.22 11.73
CA LYS A 107 8.47 -5.29 10.83
C LYS A 107 7.88 -6.00 9.63
N LEU A 108 6.66 -5.59 9.29
CA LEU A 108 6.06 -5.90 8.01
C LEU A 108 6.85 -5.23 6.90
N VAL A 109 7.19 -6.00 5.88
CA VAL A 109 7.87 -5.54 4.67
C VAL A 109 6.95 -5.79 3.48
N LEU A 110 6.60 -4.72 2.76
CA LEU A 110 5.76 -4.76 1.58
C LEU A 110 6.63 -4.59 0.34
N ILE A 111 6.58 -5.55 -0.59
CA ILE A 111 7.44 -5.60 -1.76
C ILE A 111 6.62 -5.27 -3.00
N TYR A 112 7.01 -4.21 -3.68
CA TYR A 112 6.41 -3.70 -4.90
C TYR A 112 7.37 -4.00 -6.05
N ASN A 113 6.89 -4.63 -7.12
CA ASN A 113 7.70 -4.93 -8.28
C ASN A 113 7.17 -4.16 -9.49
N GLU A 114 7.80 -3.02 -9.78
CA GLU A 114 7.40 -2.16 -10.90
C GLU A 114 7.53 -2.89 -12.23
N LEU A 115 8.56 -3.74 -12.40
CA LEU A 115 8.76 -4.54 -13.60
C LEU A 115 7.59 -5.50 -13.85
N ASN A 116 7.09 -6.15 -12.80
CA ASN A 116 5.94 -7.04 -12.93
C ASN A 116 4.69 -6.27 -13.37
N ARG A 117 4.50 -5.04 -12.93
CA ARG A 117 3.33 -4.23 -13.27
C ARG A 117 3.37 -3.70 -14.69
N GLU A 118 4.56 -3.39 -15.18
CA GLU A 118 4.76 -2.98 -16.57
C GLU A 118 4.49 -4.14 -17.53
N LEU A 119 4.91 -5.35 -17.16
CA LEU A 119 4.80 -6.54 -18.01
C LEU A 119 3.46 -7.27 -17.88
N PHE A 120 2.87 -7.28 -16.68
CA PHE A 120 1.65 -8.01 -16.37
C PHE A 120 0.57 -7.04 -15.88
N GLN A 121 -0.47 -6.87 -16.68
CA GLN A 121 -1.67 -6.14 -16.28
C GLN A 121 -2.57 -7.05 -15.44
N TYR A 122 -2.19 -7.23 -14.17
CA TYR A 122 -3.00 -8.01 -13.23
C TYR A 122 -3.91 -7.11 -12.37
N THR A 123 -5.00 -7.70 -11.90
CA THR A 123 -5.89 -7.11 -10.90
C THR A 123 -5.89 -7.99 -9.67
N PHE A 124 -5.74 -7.42 -8.49
CA PHE A 124 -5.82 -8.18 -7.25
C PHE A 124 -7.28 -8.44 -6.87
N SER A 125 -7.54 -9.65 -6.36
CA SER A 125 -8.85 -10.00 -5.82
C SER A 125 -9.26 -9.04 -4.69
N CYS A 126 -10.57 -8.79 -4.56
CA CYS A 126 -11.09 -8.03 -3.41
C CYS A 126 -10.73 -8.67 -2.05
N LYS A 127 -10.61 -10.01 -2.03
CA LYS A 127 -10.27 -10.80 -0.85
C LYS A 127 -8.82 -10.57 -0.42
N SER A 128 -7.87 -10.60 -1.36
CA SER A 128 -6.45 -10.35 -1.08
C SER A 128 -6.21 -8.91 -0.64
N LYS A 129 -6.82 -7.92 -1.31
CA LYS A 129 -6.80 -6.51 -0.87
C LYS A 129 -7.30 -6.35 0.56
N LYS A 130 -8.44 -6.99 0.89
CA LYS A 130 -9.00 -6.96 2.25
C LYS A 130 -8.08 -7.65 3.28
N LYS A 131 -7.46 -8.77 2.93
CA LYS A 131 -6.50 -9.47 3.79
C LYS A 131 -5.31 -8.55 4.10
N LEU A 132 -4.75 -7.91 3.08
CA LEU A 132 -3.60 -7.03 3.28
C LEU A 132 -3.92 -5.78 4.11
N ARG A 133 -5.09 -5.15 3.91
CA ARG A 133 -5.53 -4.04 4.78
C ARG A 133 -5.60 -4.45 6.25
N LYS A 134 -6.10 -5.65 6.54
CA LYS A 134 -6.11 -6.18 7.92
C LYS A 134 -4.71 -6.47 8.45
N LEU A 135 -3.82 -6.93 7.58
CA LEU A 135 -2.45 -7.28 7.94
C LEU A 135 -1.60 -6.04 8.24
N THR A 136 -1.83 -4.94 7.52
CA THR A 136 -1.16 -3.65 7.76
C THR A 136 -1.69 -2.92 8.99
N GLU A 137 -2.96 -3.12 9.37
CA GLU A 137 -3.63 -2.40 10.48
C GLU A 137 -2.82 -2.32 11.79
N PRO A 138 -2.17 -3.38 12.31
CA PRO A 138 -1.40 -3.31 13.55
C PRO A 138 -0.17 -2.41 13.47
N PHE A 139 0.31 -2.12 12.27
CA PHE A 139 1.47 -1.25 12.00
C PHE A 139 1.05 0.19 11.75
N LEU A 140 -0.23 0.55 11.91
CA LEU A 140 -0.71 1.90 11.71
C LEU A 140 -0.94 2.58 13.06
N GLY A 141 -0.80 3.89 13.12
CA GLY A 141 -1.12 4.65 14.32
C GLY A 141 -2.61 4.48 14.72
N PRO A 142 -2.95 4.75 15.98
CA PRO A 142 -4.31 4.68 16.45
C PRO A 142 -5.25 5.57 15.61
N LYS A 143 -6.49 5.09 15.46
CA LYS A 143 -7.56 5.88 14.84
C LYS A 143 -8.00 6.96 15.84
N ILE A 144 -8.31 8.14 15.32
CA ILE A 144 -8.82 9.23 16.14
C ILE A 144 -10.12 8.77 16.81
N THR A 145 -10.22 8.97 18.13
CA THR A 145 -11.42 8.54 18.84
C THR A 145 -12.58 9.51 18.59
N PRO A 146 -13.85 9.06 18.63
CA PRO A 146 -14.99 9.94 18.43
C PRO A 146 -15.10 11.11 19.42
N LYS A 147 -14.40 11.03 20.55
CA LYS A 147 -14.35 12.09 21.57
C LYS A 147 -13.46 13.26 21.15
N ASP A 148 -12.48 13.00 20.29
CA ASP A 148 -11.55 14.00 19.76
C ASP A 148 -12.09 14.65 18.48
N LEU A 149 -13.18 14.10 17.90
CA LEU A 149 -13.77 14.64 16.68
C LEU A 149 -14.59 15.91 16.95
N PRO A 150 -14.63 16.85 15.98
CA PRO A 150 -15.47 18.04 16.08
C PRO A 150 -16.95 17.71 16.24
N LYS A 151 -17.70 18.59 16.90
CA LYS A 151 -19.16 18.42 17.00
C LYS A 151 -19.85 18.54 15.65
N ASN A 152 -19.31 19.35 14.74
CA ASN A 152 -19.82 19.53 13.39
C ASN A 152 -19.77 18.21 12.60
N LYS A 153 -20.92 17.77 12.08
CA LYS A 153 -21.04 16.52 11.31
C LYS A 153 -20.18 16.50 10.04
N LYS A 154 -20.09 17.61 9.30
CA LYS A 154 -19.30 17.67 8.05
C LYS A 154 -17.80 17.52 8.32
N GLU A 155 -17.30 18.19 9.35
CA GLU A 155 -15.90 18.10 9.77
C GLU A 155 -15.58 16.72 10.35
N ARG A 156 -16.49 16.17 11.16
CA ARG A 156 -16.39 14.81 11.70
C ARG A 156 -16.35 13.76 10.59
N ASP A 157 -17.23 13.87 9.60
CA ASP A 157 -17.28 12.96 8.45
C ASP A 157 -16.02 13.06 7.58
N PHE A 158 -15.33 14.21 7.60
CA PHE A 158 -14.03 14.37 6.96
C PHE A 158 -12.90 13.74 7.80
N ILE A 159 -12.89 13.96 9.12
CA ILE A 159 -11.77 13.58 10.01
C ILE A 159 -11.83 12.11 10.45
N LYS A 160 -13.01 11.48 10.44
CA LYS A 160 -13.20 10.10 10.96
C LYS A 160 -12.32 9.03 10.32
N ASP A 161 -11.81 9.29 9.12
CA ASP A 161 -10.96 8.36 8.38
C ASP A 161 -9.46 8.63 8.62
N PHE A 162 -9.12 9.73 9.30
CA PHE A 162 -7.74 10.06 9.65
C PHE A 162 -7.27 9.31 10.92
N ARG A 163 -5.97 9.01 10.94
CA ARG A 163 -5.25 8.49 12.11
C ARG A 163 -4.58 9.63 12.87
N GLU A 164 -4.30 9.43 14.15
CA GLU A 164 -3.74 10.46 15.03
C GLU A 164 -2.44 11.08 14.48
N GLN A 165 -1.63 10.28 13.77
CA GLN A 165 -0.41 10.75 13.11
C GLN A 165 -0.63 11.86 12.06
N TYR A 166 -1.84 11.97 11.50
CA TYR A 166 -2.19 12.94 10.47
C TYR A 166 -2.95 14.14 11.04
N VAL A 167 -3.23 14.18 12.34
CA VAL A 167 -4.10 15.22 12.93
C VAL A 167 -3.53 15.71 14.26
N ARG A 168 -3.32 17.02 14.38
CA ARG A 168 -2.99 17.69 15.65
C ARG A 168 -4.10 18.65 16.05
N PHE A 169 -4.53 18.57 17.30
CA PHE A 169 -5.46 19.52 17.89
C PHE A 169 -4.69 20.60 18.68
N ARG A 170 -5.00 21.88 18.43
CA ARG A 170 -4.47 23.03 19.17
C ARG A 170 -5.60 23.98 19.56
N HIS A 171 -6.07 23.90 20.80
CA HIS A 171 -7.10 24.79 21.37
C HIS A 171 -8.42 24.82 20.56
N THR A 172 -8.48 25.61 19.48
CA THR A 172 -9.62 25.75 18.56
C THR A 172 -9.25 25.38 17.13
N GLU A 173 -8.06 24.84 16.90
CA GLU A 173 -7.53 24.52 15.58
C GLU A 173 -7.33 23.01 15.44
N LEU A 174 -7.71 22.50 14.26
CA LEU A 174 -7.36 21.17 13.79
C LEU A 174 -6.34 21.33 12.67
N ILE A 175 -5.17 20.74 12.85
CA ILE A 175 -4.08 20.74 11.87
C ILE A 175 -4.02 19.36 11.26
N ILE A 176 -4.31 19.25 9.97
CA ILE A 176 -4.20 18.02 9.20
C ILE A 176 -2.86 18.06 8.47
N ILE A 177 -2.03 17.06 8.73
CA ILE A 177 -0.70 16.92 8.14
C ILE A 177 -0.84 15.96 6.95
N GLU A 178 -1.09 16.52 5.77
CA GLU A 178 -1.14 15.78 4.51
C GLU A 178 -0.08 16.37 3.55
N GLY A 179 1.01 15.64 3.33
CA GLY A 179 2.15 16.11 2.52
C GLY A 179 2.97 17.23 3.17
N GLU A 180 3.55 18.12 2.35
CA GLU A 180 4.51 19.14 2.82
C GLU A 180 3.85 20.36 3.48
N LYS A 181 2.56 20.63 3.24
CA LYS A 181 1.87 21.81 3.77
C LYS A 181 0.67 21.39 4.62
N PRO A 182 0.67 21.67 5.93
CA PRO A 182 -0.45 21.32 6.78
C PRO A 182 -1.69 22.16 6.43
N MET A 183 -2.85 21.51 6.42
CA MET A 183 -4.14 22.18 6.35
C MET A 183 -4.59 22.54 7.77
N VAL A 184 -4.98 23.80 8.00
CA VAL A 184 -5.43 24.27 9.32
C VAL A 184 -6.90 24.66 9.25
N ILE A 185 -7.73 23.98 10.02
CA ILE A 185 -9.14 24.30 10.23
C ILE A 185 -9.27 25.04 11.56
N LYS A 186 -9.83 26.25 11.56
CA LYS A 186 -10.01 27.09 12.75
C LYS A 186 -11.43 27.00 13.30
N ASN A 187 -11.59 27.28 14.60
CA ASN A 187 -12.86 27.32 15.35
C ASN A 187 -13.55 25.96 15.48
N VAL A 188 -12.76 24.91 15.66
CA VAL A 188 -13.23 23.56 15.92
C VAL A 188 -13.67 23.47 17.39
N HIS A 189 -14.96 23.18 17.65
CA HIS A 189 -15.61 23.13 18.97
C HIS A 189 -16.42 21.85 19.21
#